data_AF-A0A5K1GIA4-F1
#
_entry.id   AF-A0A5K1GIA4-F1
#
_cell.length_a   1.000
_cell.length_b   1.000
_cell.length_c   1.000
_cell.angle_alpha   90.00
_cell.angle_beta   90.00
_cell.angle_gamma   90.00
#
_symmetry.space_group_name_H-M   'P 1'
#
loop_
_entity.id
_entity.type
_entity.pdbx_description
1 polymer ?
#
loop_
_entity_poly.entity_id
_entity_poly.type
_entity_poly.pdbx_seq_one_letter_code
_entity_poly.pdbx_strand_id
1 'polypeptide(L)'
;VVDECGSFNNYCWGFVNHKPTINRFRYQRQVPVKSPKAEAFSKDLIRRGFRSVGPTTVYSFMQAAGLVNDHLISCYRFEECSSVTDAVDLGCYESKQKIAEKKVQDVMGLAEQMNGCMLGV
;
A
#
# COMPACT_ATOMS: atom_id res chain seq x y z
N VAL A 1 4.56 -8.66 -10.09
CA VAL A 1 3.93 -7.57 -9.29
C VAL A 1 4.82 -6.34 -9.22
N VAL A 2 5.98 -6.38 -8.56
CA VAL A 2 6.85 -5.18 -8.48
C VAL A 2 7.29 -4.73 -9.88
N ASP A 3 7.72 -5.66 -10.73
CA ASP A 3 8.15 -5.34 -12.10
C ASP A 3 7.02 -4.79 -12.99
N GLU A 4 5.78 -5.23 -12.77
CA GLU A 4 4.61 -4.82 -13.59
C GLU A 4 3.93 -3.54 -13.07
N CYS A 5 3.90 -3.34 -11.75
CA CYS A 5 3.13 -2.30 -11.08
C CYS A 5 4.02 -1.23 -10.43
N GLY A 6 5.34 -1.33 -10.57
CA GLY A 6 6.36 -0.48 -9.94
C GLY A 6 6.54 -0.73 -8.43
N SER A 7 5.47 -1.00 -7.69
CA SER A 7 5.53 -1.36 -6.27
C SER A 7 4.34 -2.19 -5.83
N PHE A 8 4.51 -2.93 -4.72
CA PHE A 8 3.39 -3.65 -4.09
C PHE A 8 2.32 -2.69 -3.56
N ASN A 9 2.72 -1.49 -3.09
CA ASN A 9 1.82 -0.46 -2.63
C ASN A 9 0.89 0.01 -3.76
N ASN A 10 1.45 0.39 -4.91
CA ASN A 10 0.67 0.82 -6.07
C ASN A 10 -0.29 -0.27 -6.55
N TYR A 11 0.17 -1.52 -6.56
CA TYR A 11 -0.66 -2.67 -6.88
C TYR A 11 -1.87 -2.79 -5.92
N CYS A 12 -1.65 -2.71 -4.60
CA CYS A 12 -2.72 -2.78 -3.61
C CYS A 12 -3.73 -1.63 -3.74
N TRP A 13 -3.24 -0.39 -3.88
CA TRP A 13 -4.10 0.79 -4.02
C TRP A 13 -4.87 0.83 -5.36
N GLY A 14 -4.36 0.16 -6.40
CA GLY A 14 -5.06 0.00 -7.67
C GLY A 14 -6.43 -0.70 -7.53
N PHE A 15 -6.59 -1.65 -6.60
CA PHE A 15 -7.88 -2.32 -6.35
C PHE A 15 -8.95 -1.42 -5.72
N VAL A 16 -8.54 -0.26 -5.19
CA VAL A 16 -9.44 0.72 -4.57
C VAL A 16 -9.39 2.07 -5.29
N ASN A 17 -8.92 2.12 -6.55
CA ASN A 17 -8.80 3.35 -7.33
C ASN A 17 -8.01 4.46 -6.60
N HIS A 18 -6.98 4.07 -5.84
CA HIS A 18 -6.16 4.97 -5.02
C HIS A 18 -6.94 5.81 -4.01
N LYS A 19 -8.17 5.39 -3.65
CA LYS A 19 -8.99 6.04 -2.63
C LYS A 19 -9.51 4.98 -1.65
N PRO A 20 -9.25 5.15 -0.35
CA PRO A 20 -9.73 4.17 0.62
C PRO A 20 -11.26 4.16 0.63
N THR A 21 -11.84 2.96 0.74
CA THR A 21 -13.30 2.81 0.81
C THR A 21 -13.75 3.06 2.23
N ILE A 22 -14.50 4.14 2.47
CA ILE A 22 -15.05 4.45 3.80
C ILE A 22 -16.43 3.83 3.94
N ASN A 23 -16.58 2.88 4.87
CA ASN A 23 -17.88 2.35 5.24
C ASN A 23 -18.39 3.03 6.52
N ARG A 24 -19.71 3.20 6.63
CA ARG A 24 -20.36 3.87 7.76
C ARG A 24 -21.21 2.90 8.57
N PHE A 25 -20.59 1.83 9.04
CA PHE A 25 -21.29 0.81 9.81
C PHE A 25 -21.67 1.33 11.20
N ARG A 26 -22.92 1.08 11.61
CA ARG A 26 -23.41 1.42 12.95
C ARG A 26 -23.19 0.30 13.95
N TYR A 27 -23.21 -0.95 13.48
CA TYR A 27 -23.08 -2.14 14.32
C TYR A 27 -22.10 -3.14 13.73
N GLN A 28 -21.36 -3.84 14.59
CA GLN A 28 -20.35 -4.82 14.19
C GLN A 28 -20.89 -5.91 13.26
N ARG A 29 -22.13 -6.36 13.48
CA ARG A 29 -22.80 -7.37 12.63
C ARG A 29 -23.02 -6.93 11.17
N GLN A 30 -22.87 -5.64 10.87
CA GLN A 30 -22.98 -5.11 9.51
C GLN A 30 -21.66 -5.18 8.76
N VAL A 31 -20.53 -5.31 9.48
CA VAL A 31 -19.21 -5.43 8.87
C VAL A 31 -19.13 -6.79 8.19
N PRO A 32 -18.96 -6.85 6.86
CA PRO A 32 -18.95 -8.11 6.16
C PRO A 32 -17.64 -8.87 6.40
N VAL A 33 -17.66 -10.18 6.27
CA VAL A 33 -16.44 -11.03 6.40
C VAL A 33 -15.59 -10.98 5.12
N LYS A 34 -16.18 -10.58 3.99
CA LYS A 34 -15.53 -10.44 2.68
C LYS A 34 -16.30 -9.43 1.82
N SER A 35 -15.65 -8.88 0.79
CA SER A 35 -16.28 -7.98 -0.18
C SER A 35 -16.01 -8.42 -1.62
N PRO A 36 -16.82 -7.99 -2.60
CA PRO A 36 -16.55 -8.26 -4.02
C PRO A 36 -15.17 -7.77 -4.48
N LYS A 37 -14.69 -6.64 -3.95
CA LYS A 37 -13.33 -6.14 -4.21
C LYS A 37 -12.27 -7.09 -3.67
N ALA A 38 -12.44 -7.59 -2.44
CA ALA A 38 -11.51 -8.56 -1.85
C ALA A 38 -11.52 -9.91 -2.58
N GLU A 39 -12.65 -10.33 -3.13
CA GLU A 39 -12.73 -11.54 -3.97
C GLU A 39 -11.93 -11.36 -5.27
N ALA A 40 -12.06 -10.22 -5.94
CA ALA A 40 -11.27 -9.91 -7.13
C ALA A 40 -9.77 -9.84 -6.82
N PHE A 41 -9.42 -9.18 -5.72
CA PHE A 41 -8.04 -9.04 -5.27
C PHE A 41 -7.43 -10.40 -4.87
N SER A 42 -8.15 -11.20 -4.11
CA SER A 42 -7.76 -12.58 -3.76
C SER A 42 -7.51 -13.44 -4.99
N LYS A 43 -8.41 -13.42 -5.99
CA LYS A 43 -8.24 -14.17 -7.23
C LYS A 43 -6.98 -13.76 -7.99
N ASP A 44 -6.67 -12.48 -8.03
CA ASP A 44 -5.46 -12.00 -8.71
C ASP A 44 -4.18 -12.40 -7.96
N LEU A 45 -4.17 -12.29 -6.63
CA LEU A 45 -3.05 -12.76 -5.80
C LEU A 45 -2.80 -14.26 -5.98
N ILE A 46 -3.86 -15.09 -6.00
CA ILE A 46 -3.77 -16.53 -6.24
C ILE A 46 -3.16 -16.80 -7.62
N ARG A 47 -3.63 -16.09 -8.66
CA ARG A 47 -3.10 -16.22 -10.03
C ARG A 47 -1.61 -15.89 -10.10
N ARG A 48 -1.17 -14.93 -9.27
CA ARG A 48 0.23 -14.49 -9.18
C ARG A 48 1.10 -15.35 -8.27
N GLY A 49 0.57 -16.46 -7.75
CA GLY A 49 1.33 -17.47 -7.00
C GLY A 49 1.35 -17.26 -5.48
N PHE A 50 0.62 -16.27 -4.96
CA PHE A 50 0.51 -16.09 -3.51
C PHE A 50 -0.28 -17.25 -2.88
N ARG A 51 0.12 -17.64 -1.66
CA ARG A 51 -0.51 -18.72 -0.88
C ARG A 51 -1.24 -18.12 0.31
N SER A 52 -2.29 -18.80 0.80
CA SER A 52 -3.10 -18.38 1.96
C SER A 52 -3.79 -17.01 1.82
N VAL A 53 -4.03 -16.58 0.58
CA VAL A 53 -4.65 -15.29 0.23
C VAL A 53 -6.13 -15.47 -0.15
N GLY A 54 -6.90 -16.17 0.68
CA GLY A 54 -8.35 -16.32 0.47
C GLY A 54 -9.10 -14.98 0.60
N PRO A 55 -10.34 -14.85 0.08
CA PRO A 55 -11.07 -13.58 0.09
C PRO A 55 -11.25 -12.94 1.46
N THR A 56 -11.45 -13.75 2.51
CA THR A 56 -11.57 -13.27 3.89
C THR A 56 -10.23 -12.72 4.39
N THR A 57 -9.13 -13.45 4.20
CA THR A 57 -7.78 -13.00 4.57
C THR A 57 -7.43 -11.68 3.87
N VAL A 58 -7.74 -11.59 2.57
CA VAL A 58 -7.48 -10.39 1.79
C VAL A 58 -8.37 -9.23 2.26
N TYR A 59 -9.63 -9.48 2.62
CA TYR A 59 -10.47 -8.43 3.18
C TYR A 59 -9.95 -7.93 4.53
N SER A 60 -9.52 -8.83 5.42
CA SER A 60 -8.87 -8.44 6.68
C SER A 60 -7.58 -7.67 6.46
N PHE A 61 -6.77 -8.04 5.46
CA PHE A 61 -5.61 -7.25 5.05
C PHE A 61 -6.01 -5.86 4.57
N MET A 62 -7.06 -5.73 3.75
CA MET A 62 -7.55 -4.43 3.27
C MET A 62 -7.98 -3.52 4.42
N GLN A 63 -8.62 -4.08 5.45
CA GLN A 63 -8.99 -3.34 6.67
C GLN A 63 -7.74 -2.90 7.45
N ALA A 64 -6.79 -3.81 7.68
CA ALA A 64 -5.57 -3.52 8.44
C ALA A 64 -4.62 -2.53 7.74
N ALA A 65 -4.54 -2.60 6.41
CA ALA A 65 -3.70 -1.73 5.58
C ALA A 65 -4.34 -0.36 5.31
N GLY A 66 -5.58 -0.13 5.73
CA GLY A 66 -6.29 1.14 5.50
C GLY A 66 -6.83 1.32 4.09
N LEU A 67 -6.87 0.26 3.26
CA LEU A 67 -7.54 0.28 1.95
C LEU A 67 -9.07 0.39 2.11
N VAL A 68 -9.58 -0.07 3.26
CA VAL A 68 -10.98 0.04 3.67
C VAL A 68 -11.02 0.55 5.10
N ASN A 69 -11.80 1.59 5.35
CA ASN A 69 -12.11 2.06 6.69
C ASN A 69 -13.45 1.45 7.14
N ASP A 70 -13.35 0.38 7.93
CA ASP A 70 -14.50 -0.34 8.53
C ASP A 70 -14.71 -0.01 10.01
N HIS A 71 -14.08 1.05 10.51
CA HIS A 71 -14.39 1.54 11.85
C HIS A 71 -15.89 1.86 11.96
N LEU A 72 -16.51 1.46 13.07
CA LEU A 72 -17.89 1.84 13.35
C LEU A 72 -17.98 3.36 13.44
N ILE A 73 -19.12 3.93 13.07
CA ILE A 73 -19.36 5.39 13.18
C ILE A 73 -19.22 5.92 14.62
N SER A 74 -19.37 5.04 15.62
CA SER A 74 -19.19 5.36 17.04
C SER A 74 -17.74 5.18 17.52
N CYS A 75 -16.83 4.72 16.67
CA CYS A 75 -15.42 4.57 17.02
C CYS A 75 -14.76 5.96 17.09
N TYR A 76 -13.99 6.22 18.14
CA TYR A 76 -13.31 7.49 18.34
C TYR A 76 -12.32 7.87 17.22
N ARG A 77 -11.87 6.88 16.43
CA ARG A 77 -10.96 7.08 15.27
C ARG A 77 -11.67 7.18 13.93
N PHE A 78 -13.00 7.04 13.90
CA PHE A 78 -13.73 7.00 12.63
C PHE A 78 -13.46 8.25 11.77
N GLU A 79 -13.54 9.45 12.36
CA GLU A 79 -13.28 10.71 11.65
C GLU A 79 -11.79 10.92 11.33
N GLU A 80 -10.88 10.51 12.23
CA GLU A 80 -9.44 10.53 11.97
C GLU A 80 -9.11 9.67 10.74
N CYS A 81 -9.55 8.41 10.71
CA CYS A 81 -9.33 7.50 9.60
C CYS A 81 -10.11 7.88 8.32
N SER A 82 -11.17 8.68 8.45
CA SER A 82 -11.94 9.19 7.31
C SER A 82 -11.37 10.49 6.73
N SER A 83 -10.52 11.22 7.45
CA SER A 83 -9.91 12.46 6.96
C SER A 83 -8.55 12.24 6.28
N VAL A 84 -7.89 11.10 6.53
CA VAL A 84 -6.68 10.68 5.80
C VAL A 84 -6.98 10.42 4.31
N THR A 85 -8.25 10.32 3.92
CA THR A 85 -8.66 10.09 2.52
C THR A 85 -8.39 11.26 1.59
N ASP A 86 -8.18 12.46 2.14
CA ASP A 86 -7.87 13.67 1.37
C ASP A 86 -6.36 13.96 1.33
N ALA A 87 -5.58 13.27 2.18
CA ALA A 87 -4.14 13.45 2.34
C ALA A 87 -3.29 12.32 1.73
N VAL A 88 -3.90 11.36 1.02
CA VAL A 88 -3.19 10.56 0.00
C VAL A 88 -2.92 11.43 -1.23
N ASP A 89 -2.27 12.55 -0.96
CA ASP A 89 -1.52 13.31 -1.93
C ASP A 89 -0.38 12.36 -2.36
N LEU A 90 -0.44 11.92 -3.62
CA LEU A 90 0.55 11.08 -4.28
C LEU A 90 2.00 11.57 -4.06
N GLY A 91 2.18 12.83 -3.64
CA GLY A 91 3.44 13.45 -3.32
C GLY A 91 4.25 12.84 -2.17
N CYS A 92 3.66 12.34 -1.07
CA CYS A 92 4.50 11.93 0.08
C CYS A 92 5.24 10.60 -0.14
N TYR A 93 4.61 9.63 -0.82
CA TYR A 93 5.24 8.34 -1.11
C TYR A 93 6.30 8.47 -2.22
N GLU A 94 6.00 9.21 -3.29
CA GLU A 94 7.00 9.54 -4.33
C GLU A 94 8.19 10.31 -3.75
N SER A 95 7.96 11.21 -2.79
CA SER A 95 9.05 11.92 -2.10
C SER A 95 9.99 10.96 -1.37
N LYS A 96 9.45 10.00 -0.62
CA LYS A 96 10.28 9.03 0.11
C LYS A 96 11.00 8.05 -0.82
N GLN A 97 10.37 7.67 -1.93
CA GLN A 97 10.98 6.77 -2.91
C GLN A 97 12.07 7.47 -3.74
N LYS A 98 11.85 8.71 -4.21
CA LYS A 98 12.90 9.52 -4.86
C LYS A 98 14.07 9.83 -3.92
N ILE A 99 13.81 10.04 -2.62
CA ILE A 99 14.85 10.22 -1.62
C ILE A 99 15.63 8.91 -1.39
N ALA A 100 14.95 7.76 -1.39
CA ALA A 100 15.60 6.45 -1.27
C ALA A 100 16.44 6.11 -2.52
N GLU A 101 15.90 6.34 -3.72
CA GLU A 101 16.58 6.12 -5.00
C GLU A 101 17.78 7.08 -5.16
N LYS A 102 17.63 8.37 -4.80
CA LYS A 102 18.75 9.32 -4.77
C LYS A 102 19.83 8.91 -3.77
N LYS A 103 19.46 8.44 -2.58
CA LYS A 103 20.44 7.92 -1.60
C LYS A 103 21.20 6.71 -2.12
N VAL A 104 20.56 5.81 -2.87
CA VAL A 104 21.25 4.66 -3.48
C VAL A 104 22.21 5.15 -4.58
N GLN A 105 21.79 6.09 -5.42
CA GLN A 105 22.64 6.68 -6.48
C GLN A 105 23.85 7.43 -5.90
N ASP A 106 23.64 8.21 -4.84
CA ASP A 106 24.70 8.98 -4.17
C ASP A 106 25.74 8.05 -3.50
N VAL A 107 25.30 6.92 -2.92
CA VAL A 107 26.19 5.91 -2.33
C VAL A 107 26.99 5.16 -3.40
N MET A 108 26.38 4.86 -4.56
CA MET A 108 27.08 4.21 -5.68
C MET A 108 28.10 5.14 -6.36
N GLY A 109 27.80 6.44 -6.49
CA GLY A 109 28.74 7.42 -7.05
C GLY A 109 29.98 7.66 -6.18
N LEU A 110 29.85 7.57 -4.85
CA LEU A 110 31.00 7.67 -3.93
C LEU A 110 31.94 6.47 -4.05
N ALA A 111 31.43 5.27 -4.33
CA ALA A 111 32.23 4.08 -4.56
C ALA A 111 33.11 4.20 -5.83
N GLU A 112 32.62 4.89 -6.86
CA GLU A 112 33.38 5.16 -8.09
C GLU A 112 34.49 6.21 -7.88
N GLN A 113 34.25 7.24 -7.07
CA GLN A 113 35.26 8.24 -6.71
C GLN A 113 36.39 7.67 -5.83
N MET A 114 36.09 6.71 -4.96
CA MET A 114 37.10 6.05 -4.13
C MET A 114 38.01 5.11 -4.94
N ASN A 115 37.49 4.46 -5.98
CA ASN A 115 38.31 3.62 -6.88
C ASN A 115 39.19 4.43 -7.85
N GLY A 116 38.80 5.67 -8.19
CA GLY A 116 39.63 6.57 -9.02
C GLY A 116 40.86 7.14 -8.30
N CYS A 117 40.83 7.22 -6.96
CA CYS A 117 41.92 7.79 -6.17
C CYS A 117 43.05 6.77 -5.86
N MET A 118 42.79 5.46 -5.96
CA MET A 118 43.80 4.41 -5.73
C MET A 118 44.61 3.99 -6.96
N LEU A 119 44.25 4.43 -8.18
CA LEU A 119 44.96 4.10 -9.42
C LEU A 119 45.82 5.25 -9.97
N GLY A 120 45.91 6.37 -9.25
CA GLY A 120 46.83 7.47 -9.56
C GLY A 120 48.19 7.28 -8.90
N VAL A 121 49.00 6.37 -9.45
CA VAL A 121 50.47 6.35 -9.28
C VAL A 121 51.10 6.79 -10.59
#